data_AF-A0AA41TZF6-F1
#
_entry.id   AF-A0AA41TZF6-F1
#
_cell.length_a   1.000
_cell.length_b   1.000
_cell.length_c   1.000
_cell.angle_alpha   90.00
_cell.angle_beta   90.00
_cell.angle_gamma   90.00
#
_symmetry.space_group_name_H-M   'P 1'
#
loop_
_entity.id
_entity.type
_entity.pdbx_description
1 polymer ?
#
loop_
_entity_poly.entity_id
_entity_poly.type
_entity_poly.pdbx_seq_one_letter_code
_entity_poly.pdbx_strand_id
1 'polypeptide(L)'
;MTDPSRDPARGQGRDPDGGRRHGPGKRRRIAVAGAVAAVVAAVLATGVWLQFGERADLDTRYRAVPAGADADRVDVTATVVRVDAAARELVLRVLVTPRGALAEDGGLAPAVDLALQTSPQVRGDLNYRAHTRIATTDLAVALSGGSVTDYPFDDYRTSIEVSAQADGRPVPVDMTLGNSDALFSLDVDAQAEDGAALFDVGVDRSTTVLVFAVFMMAAMWALAVSVAIATRILVAGRRGLVWPALGWMAATLFALAAFRNTAPGNPPLGSLLDYLAFLWAEAVIAACLTTAVLVGAAVENRPAAEAA
;
A
#
# COMPACT_ATOMS: atom_id res chain seq x y z
N MET A 1 56.64 1.73 84.56
CA MET A 1 57.44 0.49 84.67
C MET A 1 56.70 -0.57 83.84
N THR A 2 56.92 -0.58 82.50
CA THR A 2 57.79 -1.55 81.78
C THR A 2 57.23 -2.99 81.90
N ASP A 3 56.43 -3.49 80.93
CA ASP A 3 56.80 -4.19 79.67
C ASP A 3 57.47 -5.56 79.91
N PRO A 4 57.56 -6.56 78.99
CA PRO A 4 56.75 -7.12 77.89
C PRO A 4 56.45 -8.64 78.17
N SER A 5 55.80 -9.49 77.35
CA SER A 5 56.33 -10.08 76.10
C SER A 5 55.57 -11.37 75.69
N ARG A 6 55.38 -11.50 74.36
CA ARG A 6 55.38 -12.69 73.48
C ARG A 6 54.30 -13.77 73.69
N ASP A 7 53.66 -14.33 72.65
CA ASP A 7 54.24 -14.92 71.42
C ASP A 7 53.18 -15.05 70.27
N PRO A 8 53.44 -15.60 69.06
CA PRO A 8 53.22 -14.89 67.81
C PRO A 8 52.45 -15.72 66.74
N ALA A 9 52.46 -15.21 65.52
CA ALA A 9 52.52 -15.96 64.26
C ALA A 9 51.20 -16.30 63.52
N ARG A 10 51.15 -15.71 62.31
CA ARG A 10 50.72 -16.27 61.01
C ARG A 10 49.22 -16.34 60.69
N GLY A 11 48.85 -15.55 59.68
CA GLY A 11 47.56 -15.69 58.98
C GLY A 11 47.41 -14.68 57.84
N GLN A 12 48.24 -14.81 56.82
CA GLN A 12 48.18 -14.09 55.55
C GLN A 12 47.00 -14.58 54.70
N GLY A 13 46.20 -13.67 54.14
CA GLY A 13 45.17 -13.99 53.14
C GLY A 13 44.19 -12.82 52.96
N ARG A 14 44.54 -11.81 52.15
CA ARG A 14 43.92 -11.60 50.82
C ARG A 14 42.40 -11.85 50.81
N ASP A 15 41.65 -10.75 50.86
CA ASP A 15 40.43 -10.61 50.04
C ASP A 15 40.82 -10.96 48.60
N PRO A 16 40.07 -11.82 47.89
CA PRO A 16 38.81 -11.35 47.32
C PRO A 16 37.76 -12.45 47.07
N ASP A 17 36.53 -12.28 47.53
CA ASP A 17 35.41 -12.80 46.74
C ASP A 17 34.14 -11.97 46.91
N GLY A 18 34.25 -10.70 46.50
CA GLY A 18 33.10 -9.93 46.06
C GLY A 18 32.56 -10.55 44.78
N GLY A 19 31.81 -11.65 44.91
CA GLY A 19 31.11 -12.32 43.83
C GLY A 19 30.21 -11.34 43.09
N ARG A 20 30.76 -10.70 42.05
CA ARG A 20 30.02 -9.92 41.07
C ARG A 20 29.06 -10.88 40.38
N ARG A 21 27.86 -11.00 40.93
CA ARG A 21 26.70 -11.57 40.25
C ARG A 21 26.51 -10.76 38.96
N HIS A 22 27.11 -11.21 37.86
CA HIS A 22 26.78 -10.74 36.52
C HIS A 22 25.32 -11.10 36.30
N GLY A 23 24.43 -10.14 36.60
CA GLY A 23 23.00 -10.36 36.48
C GLY A 23 22.65 -10.85 35.08
N PRO A 24 21.81 -11.90 34.94
CA PRO A 24 21.38 -12.45 33.65
C PRO A 24 20.67 -11.41 32.75
N GLY A 25 20.39 -10.22 33.27
CA GLY A 25 19.78 -9.10 32.54
C GLY A 25 20.64 -8.48 31.43
N LYS A 26 21.97 -8.45 31.52
CA LYS A 26 22.78 -7.73 30.51
C LYS A 26 22.88 -8.50 29.19
N ARG A 27 23.11 -9.82 29.26
CA ARG A 27 23.11 -10.72 28.08
C ARG A 27 21.72 -10.83 27.45
N ARG A 28 20.67 -10.92 28.27
CA ARG A 28 19.27 -10.93 27.79
C ARG A 28 18.89 -9.59 27.13
N ARG A 29 19.31 -8.45 27.67
CA ARG A 29 19.08 -7.13 27.06
C ARG A 29 19.83 -6.96 25.73
N ILE A 30 21.07 -7.43 25.63
CA ILE A 30 21.84 -7.41 24.37
C ILE A 30 21.20 -8.35 23.33
N ALA A 31 20.76 -9.54 23.74
CA ALA A 31 20.05 -10.47 22.84
C ALA A 31 18.71 -9.89 22.35
N VAL A 32 17.93 -9.26 23.23
CA VAL A 32 16.68 -8.58 22.85
C VAL A 32 16.96 -7.39 21.93
N ALA A 33 17.96 -6.56 22.22
CA ALA A 33 18.34 -5.45 21.36
C ALA A 33 18.83 -5.93 19.99
N GLY A 34 19.62 -7.01 19.93
CA GLY A 34 20.04 -7.65 18.68
C GLY A 34 18.88 -8.22 17.89
N ALA A 35 17.90 -8.85 18.55
CA ALA A 35 16.69 -9.36 17.91
C ALA A 35 15.83 -8.23 17.34
N VAL A 36 15.63 -7.14 18.10
CA VAL A 36 14.91 -5.95 17.63
C VAL A 36 15.63 -5.32 16.44
N ALA A 37 16.95 -5.16 16.49
CA ALA A 37 17.73 -4.62 15.38
C ALA A 37 17.65 -5.52 14.13
N ALA A 38 17.68 -6.84 14.29
CA ALA A 38 17.53 -7.78 13.19
C ALA A 38 16.12 -7.71 12.55
N VAL A 39 15.07 -7.58 13.37
CA VAL A 39 13.70 -7.38 12.86
C VAL A 39 13.59 -6.06 12.10
N VAL A 40 14.12 -4.97 12.65
CA VAL A 40 14.13 -3.66 11.97
C VAL A 40 14.89 -3.75 10.64
N ALA A 41 16.08 -4.36 10.63
CA ALA A 41 16.85 -4.55 9.41
C ALA A 41 16.11 -5.40 8.37
N ALA A 42 15.43 -6.47 8.80
CA ALA A 42 14.60 -7.30 7.91
C ALA A 42 13.43 -6.49 7.31
N VAL A 43 12.71 -5.72 8.12
CA VAL A 43 11.63 -4.84 7.65
C VAL A 43 12.13 -3.82 6.62
N LEU A 44 13.28 -3.19 6.89
CA LEU A 44 13.88 -2.24 5.95
C LEU A 44 14.32 -2.91 4.65
N ALA A 45 14.96 -4.08 4.72
CA ALA A 45 15.37 -4.84 3.54
C ALA A 45 14.17 -5.27 2.68
N THR A 46 13.09 -5.74 3.31
CA THR A 46 11.84 -6.06 2.62
C THR A 46 11.25 -4.81 1.96
N GLY A 47 11.22 -3.67 2.66
CA GLY A 47 10.73 -2.41 2.10
C GLY A 47 11.52 -1.97 0.86
N VAL A 48 12.85 -2.08 0.90
CA VAL A 48 13.72 -1.77 -0.24
C VAL A 48 13.47 -2.74 -1.40
N TRP A 49 13.35 -4.04 -1.12
CA TRP A 49 13.07 -5.04 -2.16
C TRP A 49 11.73 -4.80 -2.86
N LEU A 50 10.67 -4.50 -2.09
CA LEU A 50 9.36 -4.12 -2.65
C LEU A 50 9.45 -2.88 -3.53
N GLN A 51 10.21 -1.86 -3.09
CA GLN A 51 10.39 -0.63 -3.87
C GLN A 51 11.08 -0.87 -5.22
N PHE A 52 12.06 -1.76 -5.28
CA PHE A 52 12.74 -2.10 -6.53
C PHE A 52 11.84 -2.92 -7.47
N GLY A 53 11.07 -3.88 -6.92
CA GLY A 53 10.08 -4.63 -7.70
C GLY A 53 9.04 -3.71 -8.33
N GLU A 54 8.45 -2.82 -7.53
CA GLU A 54 7.44 -1.87 -7.98
C GLU A 54 7.95 -0.95 -9.10
N ARG A 55 9.20 -0.48 -8.99
CA ARG A 55 9.81 0.35 -10.04
C ARG A 55 10.01 -0.43 -11.33
N ALA A 56 10.42 -1.70 -11.24
CA ALA A 56 10.56 -2.55 -12.41
C ALA A 56 9.20 -2.78 -13.10
N ASP A 57 8.13 -2.98 -12.32
CA ASP A 57 6.77 -3.11 -12.83
C ASP A 57 6.30 -1.82 -13.52
N LEU A 58 6.53 -0.65 -12.91
CA LEU A 58 6.19 0.65 -13.51
C LEU A 58 7.01 0.99 -14.77
N ASP A 59 8.26 0.52 -14.85
CA ASP A 59 9.11 0.69 -16.03
C ASP A 59 8.77 -0.30 -17.16
N THR A 60 7.93 -1.31 -16.89
CA THR A 60 7.49 -2.27 -17.91
C THR A 60 6.69 -1.57 -19.01
N ARG A 61 6.95 -1.97 -20.24
CA ARG A 61 6.31 -1.44 -21.45
C ARG A 61 5.83 -2.61 -22.30
N TYR A 62 4.54 -2.66 -22.54
CA TYR A 62 3.89 -3.66 -23.40
C TYR A 62 3.77 -3.09 -24.80
N ARG A 63 4.01 -3.93 -25.82
CA ARG A 63 4.04 -3.47 -27.21
C ARG A 63 3.20 -4.37 -28.09
N ALA A 64 2.35 -3.75 -28.89
CA ALA A 64 1.63 -4.37 -30.00
C ALA A 64 2.18 -3.76 -31.29
N VAL A 65 2.95 -4.55 -32.03
CA VAL A 65 3.62 -4.13 -33.26
C VAL A 65 3.28 -5.15 -34.36
N PRO A 66 2.64 -4.73 -35.47
CA PRO A 66 2.35 -5.58 -36.61
C PRO A 66 3.60 -6.26 -37.19
N ALA A 67 3.41 -7.43 -37.82
CA ALA A 67 4.51 -8.17 -38.42
C ALA A 67 5.03 -7.47 -39.69
N GLY A 68 6.15 -6.76 -39.57
CA GLY A 68 6.79 -6.07 -40.69
C GLY A 68 7.17 -4.64 -40.31
N ALA A 69 8.23 -4.12 -40.91
CA ALA A 69 8.67 -2.74 -40.67
C ALA A 69 8.11 -1.82 -41.78
N ASP A 70 6.86 -1.40 -41.63
CA ASP A 70 6.29 -0.39 -42.53
C ASP A 70 6.88 0.99 -42.22
N ALA A 71 7.37 1.66 -43.27
CA ALA A 71 7.91 3.01 -43.16
C ALA A 71 6.80 4.01 -42.80
N ASP A 72 5.61 3.80 -43.38
CA ASP A 72 4.42 4.62 -43.20
C ASP A 72 3.48 3.96 -42.20
N ARG A 73 3.49 4.46 -40.97
CA ARG A 73 2.70 3.92 -39.85
C ARG A 73 2.43 4.99 -38.79
N VAL A 74 1.63 4.65 -37.80
CA VAL A 74 1.33 5.52 -36.66
C VAL A 74 1.87 4.90 -35.39
N ASP A 75 2.85 5.55 -34.77
CA ASP A 75 3.37 5.14 -33.45
C ASP A 75 2.47 5.77 -32.36
N VAL A 76 1.91 4.95 -31.47
CA VAL A 76 1.05 5.37 -30.35
C VAL A 76 1.75 5.06 -29.04
N THR A 77 2.08 6.10 -28.27
CA THR A 77 2.56 5.94 -26.90
C THR A 77 1.42 6.21 -25.94
N ALA A 78 0.98 5.16 -25.26
CA ALA A 78 -0.10 5.22 -24.27
C ALA A 78 0.43 4.93 -22.87
N THR A 79 -0.07 5.63 -21.87
CA THR A 79 0.32 5.45 -20.47
C THR A 79 -0.91 5.54 -19.58
N VAL A 80 -1.13 4.52 -18.75
CA VAL A 80 -2.10 4.62 -17.67
C VAL A 80 -1.55 5.59 -16.63
N VAL A 81 -2.19 6.75 -16.50
CA VAL A 81 -1.75 7.80 -15.56
C VAL A 81 -2.46 7.75 -14.23
N ARG A 82 -3.66 7.18 -14.21
CA ARG A 82 -4.46 7.03 -13.00
C ARG A 82 -5.53 5.97 -13.20
N VAL A 83 -5.78 5.19 -12.17
CA VAL A 83 -6.91 4.28 -12.07
C VAL A 83 -7.83 4.75 -10.94
N ASP A 84 -9.09 4.96 -11.26
CA ASP A 84 -10.16 5.23 -10.29
C ASP A 84 -11.05 3.99 -10.17
N ALA A 85 -10.72 3.15 -9.19
CA ALA A 85 -11.45 1.92 -8.89
C ALA A 85 -12.90 2.19 -8.45
N ALA A 86 -13.18 3.31 -7.78
CA ALA A 86 -14.53 3.65 -7.34
C ALA A 86 -15.41 4.10 -8.50
N ALA A 87 -14.84 4.87 -9.44
CA ALA A 87 -15.51 5.27 -10.68
C ALA A 87 -15.51 4.15 -11.74
N ARG A 88 -14.70 3.10 -11.57
CA ARG A 88 -14.44 2.03 -12.55
C ARG A 88 -13.94 2.59 -13.88
N GLU A 89 -12.97 3.50 -13.81
CA GLU A 89 -12.36 4.12 -14.99
C GLU A 89 -10.85 4.26 -14.77
N LEU A 90 -10.08 4.10 -15.84
CA LEU A 90 -8.69 4.56 -15.89
C LEU A 90 -8.54 5.75 -16.83
N VAL A 91 -7.52 6.56 -16.60
CA VAL A 91 -7.11 7.65 -17.48
C VAL A 91 -5.91 7.17 -18.30
N LEU A 92 -6.11 7.09 -19.61
CA LEU A 92 -5.11 6.73 -20.59
C LEU A 92 -4.57 7.99 -21.26
N ARG A 93 -3.31 8.31 -21.01
CA ARG A 93 -2.62 9.39 -21.68
C ARG A 93 -2.02 8.91 -22.99
N VAL A 94 -2.44 9.48 -24.10
CA VAL A 94 -2.06 9.04 -25.45
C VAL A 94 -1.29 10.15 -26.17
N LEU A 95 -0.15 9.78 -26.76
CA LEU A 95 0.59 10.58 -27.72
C LEU A 95 0.67 9.80 -29.03
N VAL A 96 0.20 10.43 -30.11
CA VAL A 96 0.23 9.89 -31.46
C VAL A 96 1.39 10.50 -32.22
N THR A 97 2.18 9.68 -32.91
CA THR A 97 3.35 10.12 -33.69
C THR A 97 3.30 9.46 -35.07
N PRO A 98 2.88 10.16 -36.13
CA PRO A 98 2.96 9.62 -37.49
C PRO A 98 4.41 9.38 -37.92
N ARG A 99 4.60 8.42 -38.83
CA ARG A 99 5.91 8.03 -39.37
C ARG A 99 5.91 7.96 -40.90
N GLY A 100 7.10 8.03 -41.47
CA GLY A 100 7.30 7.97 -42.92
C GLY A 100 6.66 9.15 -43.63
N ALA A 101 5.97 8.87 -44.73
CA ALA A 101 5.25 9.85 -45.54
C ALA A 101 4.00 10.44 -44.83
N LEU A 102 3.55 9.82 -43.73
CA LEU A 102 2.43 10.35 -42.93
C LEU A 102 2.83 11.51 -42.02
N ALA A 103 4.14 11.78 -41.88
CA ALA A 103 4.68 12.67 -40.86
C ALA A 103 5.27 13.97 -41.44
N GLU A 104 5.07 15.06 -40.71
CA GLU A 104 5.77 16.33 -40.88
C GLU A 104 6.47 16.70 -39.57
N ASP A 105 7.42 17.64 -39.63
CA ASP A 105 8.12 18.18 -38.46
C ASP A 105 8.69 17.10 -37.51
N GLY A 106 9.17 15.99 -38.08
CA GLY A 106 9.70 14.87 -37.30
C GLY A 106 8.65 14.06 -36.54
N GLY A 107 7.39 14.10 -36.95
CA GLY A 107 6.27 13.39 -36.32
C GLY A 107 5.42 14.26 -35.38
N LEU A 108 5.65 15.57 -35.35
CA LEU A 108 4.88 16.51 -34.52
C LEU A 108 3.57 16.96 -35.17
N ALA A 109 3.42 16.76 -36.47
CA ALA A 109 2.21 17.03 -37.23
C ALA A 109 2.02 15.94 -38.29
N PRO A 110 0.78 15.63 -38.69
CA PRO A 110 0.53 14.68 -39.75
C PRO A 110 0.55 15.39 -41.12
N ALA A 111 1.06 14.71 -42.15
CA ALA A 111 1.06 15.21 -43.53
C ALA A 111 -0.34 15.17 -44.19
N VAL A 112 -1.22 14.32 -43.65
CA VAL A 112 -2.59 14.04 -44.14
C VAL A 112 -3.56 13.98 -42.95
N ASP A 113 -4.87 13.96 -43.19
CA ASP A 113 -5.84 13.81 -42.11
C ASP A 113 -5.70 12.39 -41.50
N LEU A 114 -5.50 12.31 -40.18
CA LEU A 114 -5.39 11.06 -39.42
C LEU A 114 -6.59 10.89 -38.50
N ALA A 115 -7.19 9.71 -38.52
CA ALA A 115 -8.24 9.29 -37.60
C ALA A 115 -7.83 8.00 -36.91
N LEU A 116 -7.81 7.99 -35.58
CA LEU A 116 -7.61 6.79 -34.77
C LEU A 116 -8.94 6.40 -34.16
N GLN A 117 -9.37 5.18 -34.44
CA GLN A 117 -10.57 4.58 -33.91
C GLN A 117 -10.21 3.71 -32.71
N THR A 118 -10.98 3.83 -31.65
CA THR A 118 -10.70 3.19 -30.36
C THR A 118 -11.78 2.18 -29.98
N SER A 119 -11.45 1.24 -29.09
CA SER A 119 -12.42 0.27 -28.57
C SER A 119 -13.58 0.94 -27.83
N PRO A 120 -14.76 0.30 -27.73
CA PRO A 120 -15.93 0.87 -27.03
C PRO A 120 -15.69 1.24 -25.56
N GLN A 121 -14.70 0.62 -24.92
CA GLN A 121 -14.30 0.91 -23.54
C GLN A 121 -13.58 2.26 -23.44
N VAL A 122 -12.86 2.67 -24.49
CA VAL A 122 -12.21 3.97 -24.58
C VAL A 122 -13.24 5.01 -24.98
N ARG A 123 -13.43 6.04 -24.16
CA ARG A 123 -14.42 7.09 -24.42
C ARG A 123 -13.88 8.13 -25.40
N GLY A 124 -13.91 7.76 -26.68
CA GLY A 124 -13.78 8.69 -27.81
C GLY A 124 -12.60 8.39 -28.72
N ASP A 125 -12.78 8.76 -29.99
CA ASP A 125 -11.78 8.64 -31.04
C ASP A 125 -10.87 9.87 -31.13
N LEU A 126 -9.69 9.72 -31.71
CA LEU A 126 -8.73 10.81 -31.90
C LEU A 126 -8.69 11.20 -33.38
N ASN A 127 -8.88 12.49 -33.67
CA ASN A 127 -8.88 13.00 -35.04
C ASN A 127 -7.88 14.17 -35.14
N TYR A 128 -6.95 14.07 -36.08
CA TYR A 128 -5.90 15.06 -36.31
C TYR A 128 -5.97 15.54 -37.75
N ARG A 129 -6.07 16.86 -37.93
CA ARG A 129 -6.03 17.48 -39.24
C ARG A 129 -4.60 17.54 -39.77
N ALA A 130 -4.46 17.42 -41.09
CA ALA A 130 -3.21 17.64 -41.78
C ALA A 130 -2.55 18.97 -41.34
N HIS A 131 -1.23 18.96 -41.24
CA HIS A 131 -0.37 20.11 -40.90
C HIS A 131 -0.67 20.73 -39.53
N THR A 132 -1.43 20.03 -38.68
CA THR A 132 -1.77 20.50 -37.33
C THR A 132 -0.93 19.80 -36.30
N ARG A 133 -0.36 20.57 -35.37
CA ARG A 133 0.45 20.02 -34.27
C ARG A 133 -0.36 19.03 -33.43
N ILE A 134 0.21 17.86 -33.21
CA ILE A 134 -0.33 16.84 -32.31
C ILE A 134 0.07 17.18 -30.87
N ALA A 135 -0.90 17.06 -29.97
CA ALA A 135 -0.71 17.16 -28.54
C ALA A 135 -1.14 15.87 -27.85
N THR A 136 -0.58 15.63 -26.68
CA THR A 136 -1.02 14.54 -25.80
C THR A 136 -2.47 14.73 -25.37
N THR A 137 -3.24 13.65 -25.37
CA THR A 137 -4.66 13.64 -24.99
C THR A 137 -4.90 12.62 -23.88
N ASP A 138 -5.71 13.00 -22.90
CA ASP A 138 -6.13 12.08 -21.83
C ASP A 138 -7.53 11.52 -22.19
N LEU A 139 -7.62 10.21 -22.30
CA LEU A 139 -8.85 9.48 -22.60
C LEU A 139 -9.31 8.71 -21.36
N ALA A 140 -10.61 8.74 -21.08
CA ALA A 140 -11.20 7.89 -20.05
C ALA A 140 -11.47 6.51 -20.64
N VAL A 141 -11.05 5.45 -19.94
CA VAL A 141 -11.28 4.06 -20.36
C VAL A 141 -12.06 3.34 -19.27
N ALA A 142 -13.18 2.76 -19.63
CA ALA A 142 -14.04 2.03 -18.71
C ALA A 142 -13.37 0.72 -18.25
N LEU A 143 -13.51 0.44 -16.95
CA LEU A 143 -13.10 -0.82 -16.33
C LEU A 143 -14.33 -1.71 -16.11
N SER A 144 -14.10 -3.01 -16.22
CA SER A 144 -15.08 -4.07 -15.99
C SER A 144 -14.54 -5.10 -15.00
N GLY A 145 -15.41 -5.97 -14.50
CA GLY A 145 -15.04 -6.95 -13.48
C GLY A 145 -14.84 -6.34 -12.09
N GLY A 146 -14.63 -7.23 -11.11
CA GLY A 146 -14.34 -6.90 -9.73
C GLY A 146 -15.34 -6.05 -8.97
N SER A 147 -15.04 -5.85 -7.69
CA SER A 147 -15.71 -4.88 -6.84
C SER A 147 -14.68 -4.12 -6.02
N VAL A 148 -14.83 -2.80 -5.94
CA VAL A 148 -14.00 -1.95 -5.08
C VAL A 148 -14.12 -2.32 -3.60
N THR A 149 -15.19 -3.03 -3.21
CA THR A 149 -15.36 -3.57 -1.86
C THR A 149 -14.38 -4.70 -1.54
N ASP A 150 -13.78 -5.33 -2.55
CA ASP A 150 -12.85 -6.46 -2.34
C ASP A 150 -11.43 -5.97 -2.00
N TYR A 151 -11.23 -4.65 -1.93
CA TYR A 151 -9.98 -4.01 -1.53
C TYR A 151 -9.37 -4.66 -0.28
N PRO A 152 -8.07 -4.99 -0.27
CA PRO A 152 -7.06 -4.66 -1.29
C PRO A 152 -6.85 -5.73 -2.39
N PHE A 153 -7.77 -6.69 -2.52
CA PHE A 153 -7.66 -7.80 -3.48
C PHE A 153 -8.60 -7.61 -4.68
N ASP A 154 -9.03 -6.38 -4.93
CA ASP A 154 -9.88 -6.04 -6.05
C ASP A 154 -9.10 -6.11 -7.38
N ASP A 155 -9.69 -6.80 -8.37
CA ASP A 155 -9.16 -6.95 -9.73
C ASP A 155 -10.12 -6.33 -10.76
N TYR A 156 -9.58 -5.71 -11.79
CA TYR A 156 -10.37 -5.13 -12.89
C TYR A 156 -9.78 -5.51 -14.23
N ARG A 157 -10.59 -5.36 -15.28
CA ARG A 157 -10.24 -5.71 -16.65
C ARG A 157 -10.74 -4.67 -17.64
N THR A 158 -9.96 -4.42 -18.68
CA THR A 158 -10.39 -3.62 -19.83
C THR A 158 -9.68 -4.09 -21.10
N SER A 159 -10.27 -3.78 -22.25
CA SER A 159 -9.72 -4.06 -23.58
C SER A 159 -9.52 -2.75 -24.32
N ILE A 160 -8.28 -2.46 -24.69
CA ILE A 160 -7.90 -1.26 -25.44
C ILE A 160 -7.52 -1.69 -26.85
N GLU A 161 -8.31 -1.26 -27.83
CA GLU A 161 -8.01 -1.46 -29.24
C GLU A 161 -7.80 -0.10 -29.89
N VAL A 162 -6.79 0.02 -30.74
CA VAL A 162 -6.52 1.23 -31.52
C VAL A 162 -6.20 0.84 -32.95
N SER A 163 -6.99 1.35 -33.90
CA SER A 163 -6.70 1.29 -35.33
C SER A 163 -6.55 2.71 -35.87
N ALA A 164 -5.85 2.87 -37.00
CA ALA A 164 -5.62 4.18 -37.60
C ALA A 164 -5.96 4.19 -39.08
N GLN A 165 -6.43 5.35 -39.54
CA GLN A 165 -6.69 5.65 -40.94
C GLN A 165 -6.04 6.97 -41.33
N ALA A 166 -5.44 7.00 -42.52
CA ALA A 166 -4.89 8.19 -43.15
C ALA A 166 -5.69 8.49 -44.43
N ASP A 167 -6.35 9.64 -44.51
CA ASP A 167 -7.30 9.99 -45.58
C ASP A 167 -8.32 8.87 -45.88
N GLY A 168 -8.80 8.19 -44.83
CA GLY A 168 -9.77 7.09 -44.92
C GLY A 168 -9.19 5.74 -45.38
N ARG A 169 -7.86 5.61 -45.49
CA ARG A 169 -7.19 4.33 -45.76
C ARG A 169 -6.57 3.77 -44.49
N PRO A 170 -6.76 2.48 -44.17
CA PRO A 170 -6.11 1.85 -43.01
C PRO A 170 -4.59 1.99 -43.09
N VAL A 171 -3.97 2.33 -41.96
CA VAL A 171 -2.51 2.37 -41.80
C VAL A 171 -2.10 1.60 -40.55
N PRO A 172 -0.94 0.91 -40.54
CA PRO A 172 -0.50 0.15 -39.39
C PRO A 172 -0.30 1.02 -38.14
N VAL A 173 -0.63 0.46 -36.97
CA VAL A 173 -0.43 1.08 -35.65
C VAL A 173 0.62 0.32 -34.86
N ASP A 174 1.68 1.02 -34.45
CA ASP A 174 2.66 0.54 -33.49
C ASP A 174 2.35 1.13 -32.13
N MET A 175 1.81 0.35 -31.20
CA MET A 175 1.41 0.88 -29.89
C MET A 175 2.30 0.35 -28.77
N THR A 176 2.69 1.27 -27.88
CA THR A 176 3.33 0.93 -26.60
C THR A 176 2.43 1.39 -25.46
N LEU A 177 2.11 0.49 -24.53
CA LEU A 177 1.39 0.76 -23.30
C LEU A 177 2.34 0.70 -22.10
N GLY A 178 2.29 1.72 -21.25
CA GLY A 178 2.99 1.76 -19.97
C GLY A 178 2.07 2.10 -18.81
N ASN A 179 2.60 2.00 -17.60
CA ASN A 179 1.92 2.40 -16.37
C ASN A 179 2.72 3.50 -15.66
N SER A 180 2.01 4.43 -15.03
CA SER A 180 2.59 5.43 -14.12
C SER A 180 1.79 5.59 -12.83
N ASP A 181 0.73 4.81 -12.64
CA ASP A 181 -0.01 4.75 -11.38
C ASP A 181 0.62 3.70 -10.45
N ALA A 182 1.28 4.16 -9.39
CA ALA A 182 1.95 3.29 -8.41
C ALA A 182 1.00 2.55 -7.46
N LEU A 183 -0.30 2.85 -7.50
CA LEU A 183 -1.30 2.14 -6.69
C LEU A 183 -1.77 0.84 -7.36
N PHE A 184 -1.45 0.67 -8.65
CA PHE A 184 -1.92 -0.45 -9.46
C PHE A 184 -0.78 -1.06 -10.27
N SER A 185 -0.83 -2.37 -10.44
CA SER A 185 -0.03 -3.11 -11.41
C SER A 185 -0.88 -3.48 -12.61
N LEU A 186 -0.24 -3.63 -13.77
CA LEU A 186 -0.90 -4.08 -14.99
C LEU A 186 -0.40 -5.48 -15.34
N ASP A 187 -1.34 -6.36 -15.71
CA ASP A 187 -1.06 -7.61 -16.42
C ASP A 187 -1.64 -7.46 -17.82
N VAL A 188 -0.82 -7.57 -18.86
CA VAL A 188 -1.21 -7.15 -20.21
C VAL A 188 -0.86 -8.22 -21.23
N ASP A 189 -1.87 -8.68 -21.95
CA ASP A 189 -1.71 -9.42 -23.20
C ASP A 189 -1.81 -8.43 -24.36
N ALA A 190 -0.74 -8.31 -25.14
CA ALA A 190 -0.60 -7.32 -26.21
C ALA A 190 -0.44 -8.02 -27.55
N GLN A 191 -1.31 -7.68 -28.49
CA GLN A 191 -1.39 -8.33 -29.80
C GLN A 191 -1.58 -7.28 -30.90
N ALA A 192 -1.04 -7.55 -32.08
CA ALA A 192 -1.29 -6.74 -33.26
C ALA A 192 -1.97 -7.61 -34.31
N GLU A 193 -3.15 -7.18 -34.77
CA GLU A 193 -3.99 -7.91 -35.71
C GLU A 193 -4.53 -6.94 -36.76
N ASP A 194 -4.46 -7.30 -38.05
CA ASP A 194 -4.93 -6.49 -39.18
C ASP A 194 -4.47 -5.01 -39.19
N GLY A 195 -3.28 -4.75 -38.63
CA GLY A 195 -2.71 -3.39 -38.53
C GLY A 195 -3.25 -2.57 -37.36
N ALA A 196 -4.15 -3.11 -36.55
CA ALA A 196 -4.60 -2.55 -35.28
C ALA A 196 -3.79 -3.11 -34.11
N ALA A 197 -3.75 -2.35 -33.02
CA ALA A 197 -3.12 -2.73 -31.77
C ALA A 197 -4.19 -3.06 -30.72
N LEU A 198 -4.14 -4.27 -30.15
CA LEU A 198 -5.05 -4.79 -29.15
C LEU A 198 -4.31 -5.06 -27.84
N PHE A 199 -4.89 -4.62 -26.72
CA PHE A 199 -4.40 -4.86 -25.37
C PHE A 199 -5.53 -5.32 -24.48
N ASP A 200 -5.45 -6.55 -23.99
CA ASP A 200 -6.27 -7.01 -22.87
C ASP A 200 -5.50 -6.73 -21.57
N VAL A 201 -6.06 -5.86 -20.74
CA VAL A 201 -5.40 -5.30 -19.56
C VAL A 201 -6.13 -5.76 -18.30
N GLY A 202 -5.45 -6.59 -17.50
CA GLY A 202 -5.73 -6.80 -16.09
C GLY A 202 -5.15 -5.67 -15.25
N VAL A 203 -5.92 -5.18 -14.28
CA VAL A 203 -5.56 -4.07 -13.39
C VAL A 203 -5.79 -4.52 -11.96
N ASP A 204 -4.71 -4.68 -11.21
CA ASP A 204 -4.71 -5.15 -9.83
C ASP A 204 -4.06 -4.12 -8.90
N ARG A 205 -4.33 -4.21 -7.60
CA ARG A 205 -3.58 -3.40 -6.62
C ARG A 205 -2.11 -3.76 -6.63
N SER A 206 -1.25 -2.74 -6.56
CA SER A 206 0.18 -2.99 -6.49
C SER A 206 0.55 -3.77 -5.22
N THR A 207 1.65 -4.53 -5.29
CA THR A 207 2.13 -5.34 -4.16
C THR A 207 2.35 -4.47 -2.92
N THR A 208 2.80 -3.23 -3.11
CA THR A 208 2.99 -2.26 -2.03
C THR A 208 1.67 -1.91 -1.33
N VAL A 209 0.59 -1.68 -2.09
CA VAL A 209 -0.74 -1.41 -1.54
C VAL A 209 -1.25 -2.62 -0.74
N LEU A 210 -1.08 -3.83 -1.30
CA LEU A 210 -1.48 -5.07 -0.63
C LEU A 210 -0.76 -5.25 0.72
N VAL A 211 0.57 -5.14 0.74
CA VAL A 211 1.37 -5.29 1.96
C VAL A 211 0.97 -4.24 3.00
N PHE A 212 0.77 -2.99 2.57
CA PHE A 212 0.37 -1.92 3.48
C PHE A 212 -1.03 -2.17 4.07
N ALA A 213 -2.00 -2.58 3.26
CA ALA A 213 -3.35 -2.88 3.72
C ALA A 213 -3.38 -4.07 4.70
N VAL A 214 -2.62 -5.13 4.43
CA VAL A 214 -2.48 -6.28 5.36
C VAL A 214 -1.83 -5.85 6.67
N PHE A 215 -0.77 -5.02 6.60
CA PHE A 215 -0.15 -4.44 7.79
C PHE A 215 -1.14 -3.61 8.61
N MET A 216 -1.94 -2.76 7.96
CA MET A 216 -2.97 -1.98 8.65
C MET A 216 -3.97 -2.89 9.37
N MET A 217 -4.49 -3.93 8.71
CA MET A 217 -5.42 -4.89 9.33
C MET A 217 -4.78 -5.54 10.58
N ALA A 218 -3.52 -5.98 10.48
CA ALA A 218 -2.80 -6.55 11.61
C ALA A 218 -2.57 -5.54 12.75
N ALA A 219 -2.23 -4.29 12.42
CA ALA A 219 -2.02 -3.22 13.39
C ALA A 219 -3.32 -2.86 14.13
N MET A 220 -4.45 -2.80 13.42
CA MET A 220 -5.77 -2.58 14.03
C MET A 220 -6.11 -3.68 15.04
N TRP A 221 -5.91 -4.95 14.67
CA TRP A 221 -6.09 -6.07 15.59
C TRP A 221 -5.13 -6.03 16.77
N ALA A 222 -3.86 -5.68 16.56
CA ALA A 222 -2.88 -5.56 17.64
C ALA A 222 -3.26 -4.48 18.66
N LEU A 223 -3.78 -3.33 18.19
CA LEU A 223 -4.29 -2.27 19.05
C LEU A 223 -5.54 -2.71 19.82
N ALA A 224 -6.49 -3.36 19.15
CA ALA A 224 -7.69 -3.90 19.79
C ALA A 224 -7.35 -4.92 20.89
N VAL A 225 -6.42 -5.85 20.61
CA VAL A 225 -5.93 -6.83 21.59
C VAL A 225 -5.20 -6.13 22.74
N SER A 226 -4.39 -5.10 22.47
CA SER A 226 -3.71 -4.32 23.51
C SER A 226 -4.69 -3.65 24.46
N VAL A 227 -5.76 -3.06 23.93
CA VAL A 227 -6.85 -2.46 24.70
C VAL A 227 -7.61 -3.54 25.50
N ALA A 228 -7.87 -4.70 24.90
CA ALA A 228 -8.52 -5.82 25.58
C ALA A 228 -7.67 -6.36 26.76
N ILE A 229 -6.36 -6.49 26.58
CA ILE A 229 -5.43 -6.88 27.66
C ILE A 229 -5.42 -5.83 28.78
N ALA A 230 -5.33 -4.54 28.44
CA ALA A 230 -5.36 -3.46 29.41
C ALA A 230 -6.67 -3.48 30.22
N THR A 231 -7.81 -3.66 29.53
CA THR A 231 -9.13 -3.79 30.15
C THR A 231 -9.20 -4.98 31.08
N ARG A 232 -8.72 -6.15 30.65
CA ARG A 232 -8.65 -7.34 31.49
C ARG A 232 -7.84 -7.08 32.76
N ILE A 233 -6.71 -6.39 32.67
CA ILE A 233 -5.88 -6.05 33.85
C ILE A 233 -6.63 -5.11 34.79
N LEU A 234 -7.32 -4.08 34.27
CA LEU A 234 -8.12 -3.15 35.06
C LEU A 234 -9.25 -3.86 35.80
N VAL A 235 -10.03 -4.68 35.07
CA VAL A 235 -11.18 -5.42 35.59
C VAL A 235 -10.76 -6.50 36.58
N ALA A 236 -9.76 -7.33 36.24
CA ALA A 236 -9.27 -8.39 37.13
C ALA A 236 -8.61 -7.84 38.38
N GLY A 237 -7.93 -6.69 38.27
CA GLY A 237 -7.34 -5.99 39.40
C GLY A 237 -8.34 -5.23 40.25
N ARG A 238 -9.64 -5.23 39.89
CA ARG A 238 -10.71 -4.45 40.54
C ARG A 238 -10.29 -3.00 40.79
N ARG A 239 -9.64 -2.38 39.80
CA ARG A 239 -9.23 -0.98 39.89
C ARG A 239 -10.44 -0.08 39.66
N GLY A 240 -10.49 1.05 40.37
CA GLY A 240 -11.45 2.12 40.11
C GLY A 240 -11.19 2.82 38.75
N LEU A 241 -11.71 4.03 38.58
CA LEU A 241 -11.55 4.80 37.35
C LEU A 241 -10.12 5.31 37.20
N VAL A 242 -9.34 4.61 36.38
CA VAL A 242 -7.99 5.03 36.00
C VAL A 242 -8.08 5.98 34.81
N TRP A 243 -8.30 7.28 35.07
CA TRP A 243 -8.51 8.32 34.06
C TRP A 243 -7.50 8.32 32.89
N PRO A 244 -6.18 8.19 33.11
CA PRO A 244 -5.22 8.14 32.00
C PRO A 244 -5.42 6.92 31.09
N ALA A 245 -5.81 5.77 31.65
CA ALA A 245 -6.05 4.56 30.87
C ALA A 245 -7.32 4.72 30.03
N LEU A 246 -8.40 5.26 30.60
CA LEU A 246 -9.63 5.55 29.86
C LEU A 246 -9.39 6.53 28.71
N GLY A 247 -8.60 7.58 28.97
CA GLY A 247 -8.20 8.55 27.94
C GLY A 247 -7.44 7.91 26.78
N TRP A 248 -6.46 7.05 27.07
CA TRP A 248 -5.73 6.31 26.03
C TRP A 248 -6.63 5.33 25.24
N MET A 249 -7.54 4.63 25.91
CA MET A 249 -8.49 3.72 25.25
C MET A 249 -9.42 4.48 24.30
N ALA A 250 -9.98 5.61 24.75
CA ALA A 250 -10.82 6.48 23.93
C ALA A 250 -10.03 7.09 22.76
N ALA A 251 -8.80 7.55 23.00
CA ALA A 251 -7.92 8.07 21.96
C ALA A 251 -7.62 7.01 20.90
N THR A 252 -7.42 5.75 21.30
CA THR A 252 -7.17 4.63 20.37
C THR A 252 -8.37 4.40 19.45
N LEU A 253 -9.61 4.51 19.97
CA LEU A 253 -10.83 4.38 19.16
C LEU A 253 -10.87 5.40 18.03
N PHE A 254 -10.68 6.68 18.34
CA PHE A 254 -10.69 7.76 17.33
C PHE A 254 -9.47 7.73 16.42
N ALA A 255 -8.31 7.34 16.93
CA ALA A 255 -7.10 7.20 16.11
C ALA A 255 -7.26 6.12 15.04
N LEU A 256 -8.02 5.05 15.33
CA LEU A 256 -8.26 3.98 14.39
C LEU A 256 -9.04 4.43 13.14
N ALA A 257 -10.05 5.28 13.33
CA ALA A 257 -10.80 5.86 12.22
C ALA A 257 -9.91 6.73 11.30
N ALA A 258 -9.04 7.56 11.89
CA ALA A 258 -8.07 8.34 11.13
C ALA A 258 -7.07 7.43 10.39
N PHE A 259 -6.55 6.39 11.06
CA PHE A 259 -5.64 5.42 10.47
C PHE A 259 -6.26 4.65 9.30
N ARG A 260 -7.52 4.20 9.43
CA ARG A 260 -8.28 3.55 8.34
C ARG A 260 -8.36 4.42 7.08
N ASN A 261 -8.52 5.73 7.25
CA ASN A 261 -8.60 6.67 6.13
C ASN A 261 -7.25 6.97 5.46
N THR A 262 -6.14 6.42 5.98
CA THR A 262 -4.83 6.47 5.32
C THR A 262 -4.59 5.31 4.35
N ALA A 263 -5.59 4.44 4.18
CA ALA A 263 -5.57 3.35 3.20
C ALA A 263 -5.23 3.87 1.78
N PRO A 264 -4.21 3.33 1.10
CA PRO A 264 -3.84 3.74 -0.24
C PRO A 264 -5.01 3.61 -1.22
N GLY A 265 -5.21 4.64 -2.03
CA GLY A 265 -6.36 4.71 -2.94
C GLY A 265 -7.70 5.07 -2.26
N ASN A 266 -7.70 5.29 -0.94
CA ASN A 266 -8.85 5.68 -0.14
C ASN A 266 -10.14 4.90 -0.50
N PRO A 267 -10.14 3.57 -0.31
CA PRO A 267 -11.27 2.72 -0.67
C PRO A 267 -12.56 3.18 0.06
N PRO A 268 -13.72 3.09 -0.60
CA PRO A 268 -15.01 3.37 0.02
C PRO A 268 -15.21 2.57 1.31
N LEU A 269 -16.04 3.10 2.21
CA LEU A 269 -16.46 2.36 3.40
C LEU A 269 -17.22 1.08 3.01
N GLY A 270 -16.94 0.00 3.72
CA GLY A 270 -17.50 -1.32 3.43
C GLY A 270 -16.61 -2.18 2.54
N SER A 271 -15.30 -1.92 2.54
CA SER A 271 -14.31 -2.80 1.92
C SER A 271 -13.95 -3.99 2.81
N LEU A 272 -13.24 -4.98 2.28
CA LEU A 272 -12.78 -6.14 3.03
C LEU A 272 -11.87 -5.74 4.21
N LEU A 273 -11.06 -4.69 4.05
CA LEU A 273 -10.30 -4.07 5.16
C LEU A 273 -11.22 -3.71 6.33
N ASP A 274 -12.39 -3.15 6.02
CA ASP A 274 -13.35 -2.74 7.04
C ASP A 274 -14.01 -3.94 7.72
N TYR A 275 -14.46 -4.90 6.92
CA TYR A 275 -15.15 -6.10 7.37
C TYR A 275 -14.27 -7.06 8.17
N LEU A 276 -12.97 -7.16 7.85
CA LEU A 276 -12.05 -8.07 8.52
C LEU A 276 -11.36 -7.46 9.74
N ALA A 277 -11.13 -6.15 9.75
CA ALA A 277 -10.31 -5.53 10.80
C ALA A 277 -10.98 -4.32 11.44
N PHE A 278 -11.23 -3.26 10.68
CA PHE A 278 -11.59 -1.95 11.26
C PHE A 278 -12.83 -2.03 12.16
N LEU A 279 -13.93 -2.61 11.66
CA LEU A 279 -15.19 -2.67 12.39
C LEU A 279 -15.07 -3.50 13.68
N TRP A 280 -14.38 -4.64 13.61
CA TRP A 280 -14.18 -5.51 14.77
C TRP A 280 -13.25 -4.88 15.80
N ALA A 281 -12.18 -4.24 15.34
CA ALA A 281 -11.25 -3.54 16.23
C ALA A 281 -11.94 -2.39 16.97
N GLU A 282 -12.72 -1.55 16.28
CA GLU A 282 -13.52 -0.50 16.93
C GLU A 282 -14.53 -1.08 17.92
N ALA A 283 -15.27 -2.12 17.53
CA ALA A 283 -16.26 -2.77 18.40
C ALA A 283 -15.62 -3.32 19.68
N VAL A 284 -14.46 -3.99 19.56
CA VAL A 284 -13.71 -4.51 20.72
C VAL A 284 -13.24 -3.37 21.62
N ILE A 285 -12.68 -2.30 21.06
CA ILE A 285 -12.19 -1.16 21.83
C ILE A 285 -13.35 -0.46 22.56
N ALA A 286 -14.48 -0.23 21.88
CA ALA A 286 -15.67 0.38 22.46
C ALA A 286 -16.26 -0.47 23.60
N ALA A 287 -16.37 -1.78 23.40
CA ALA A 287 -16.83 -2.71 24.44
C ALA A 287 -15.88 -2.74 25.64
N CYS A 288 -14.56 -2.72 25.39
CA CYS A 288 -13.53 -2.69 26.42
C CYS A 288 -13.60 -1.40 27.25
N LEU A 289 -13.70 -0.24 26.60
CA LEU A 289 -13.83 1.05 27.26
C LEU A 289 -15.09 1.11 28.13
N THR A 290 -16.23 0.69 27.56
CA THR A 290 -17.50 0.64 28.29
C THR A 290 -17.40 -0.25 29.53
N THR A 291 -16.81 -1.44 29.38
CA THR A 291 -16.61 -2.38 30.49
C THR A 291 -15.71 -1.80 31.57
N ALA A 292 -14.59 -1.16 31.19
CA ALA A 292 -13.67 -0.54 32.14
C ALA A 292 -14.34 0.56 32.96
N VAL A 293 -15.18 1.39 32.33
CA VAL A 293 -15.95 2.44 33.01
C VAL A 293 -16.99 1.85 33.96
N LEU A 294 -17.80 0.89 33.49
CA LEU A 294 -18.87 0.30 34.31
C LEU A 294 -18.31 -0.44 35.53
N VAL A 295 -17.26 -1.25 35.34
CA VAL A 295 -16.62 -1.97 36.45
C VAL A 295 -15.89 -1.00 37.38
N GLY A 296 -15.17 -0.01 36.84
CA GLY A 296 -14.47 0.99 37.63
C GLY A 296 -15.42 1.81 38.52
N ALA A 297 -16.53 2.28 37.97
CA ALA A 297 -17.57 2.98 38.72
C ALA A 297 -18.23 2.08 39.77
N ALA A 298 -18.49 0.81 39.44
CA ALA A 298 -19.03 -0.14 40.40
C ALA A 298 -18.06 -0.43 41.56
N VAL A 299 -16.75 -0.38 41.32
CA VAL A 299 -15.72 -0.51 42.37
C VAL A 299 -15.71 0.72 43.27
N GLU A 300 -15.75 1.93 42.70
CA GLU A 300 -15.75 3.18 43.47
C GLU A 300 -17.02 3.38 44.29
N ASN A 301 -18.17 2.91 43.78
CA ASN A 301 -19.46 3.01 44.45
C ASN A 301 -19.68 1.95 45.55
N ARG A 302 -18.73 1.02 45.79
CA ARG A 302 -18.85 0.11 46.93
C ARG A 302 -18.66 0.91 48.22
N PRO A 303 -19.66 0.98 49.10
CA PRO A 303 -19.51 1.68 50.37
C PRO A 303 -18.37 1.03 51.16
N ALA A 304 -17.64 1.82 51.95
CA ALA A 304 -16.64 1.38 52.92
C ALA A 304 -17.28 0.57 54.08
N ALA A 305 -18.12 -0.40 53.76
CA ALA A 305 -19.00 -1.14 54.67
C ALA A 305 -18.30 -2.29 55.40
N GLU A 306 -16.97 -2.42 55.29
CA GLU A 306 -16.16 -3.40 56.05
C GLU A 306 -15.20 -2.73 57.06
N ALA A 307 -15.33 -1.42 57.31
CA ALA A 307 -14.51 -0.69 58.27
C ALA A 307 -15.28 -0.16 59.50
N ALA A 308 -16.29 -0.89 59.96
CA ALA A 308 -16.97 -0.66 61.24
C ALA A 308 -17.08 -1.95 62.04
#